data_AF-A0A836W879-F1
#
_entry.id   AF-A0A836W879-F1
#
_cell.length_a   1.000
_cell.length_b   1.000
_cell.length_c   1.000
_cell.angle_alpha   90.00
_cell.angle_beta   90.00
_cell.angle_gamma   90.00
#
_symmetry.space_group_name_H-M   'P 1'
#
loop_
_entity.id
_entity.type
_entity.pdbx_description
1 polymer ?
#
loop_
_entity_poly.entity_id
_entity_poly.type
_entity_poly.pdbx_seq_one_letter_code
_entity_poly.pdbx_strand_id
1 'polypeptide(L)'
;MVRPGRKGAESQTFEPRRVDSERGRGTRVQRGHHVHTQRVVQREAKPSPRGERCDPSCPLFRCAKNALMLKLEDGKVVAYCSWVGDNCIVASCQYSSCAAKNMLPDGRCLHALRGRERKPSDSFEAEIEKELEMARIKGILARRGFGKDLESEIY
;
A
#
# COMPACT_ATOMS: atom_id res chain seq x y z
N MET A 1 -58.01 -56.93 11.07
CA MET A 1 -56.80 -56.90 10.23
C MET A 1 -55.64 -56.32 11.04
N VAL A 2 -54.54 -57.07 11.11
CA VAL A 2 -53.10 -56.69 11.26
C VAL A 2 -52.68 -55.57 12.25
N ARG A 3 -51.75 -55.93 13.16
CA ARG A 3 -50.88 -55.13 14.06
C ARG A 3 -49.90 -54.19 13.26
N PRO A 4 -48.86 -53.55 13.85
CA PRO A 4 -48.76 -52.55 14.95
C PRO A 4 -47.77 -51.37 14.62
N GLY A 5 -47.52 -50.48 15.59
CA GLY A 5 -46.25 -49.71 15.75
C GLY A 5 -46.34 -48.21 15.40
N ARG A 6 -45.64 -47.25 16.02
CA ARG A 6 -44.45 -47.21 16.90
C ARG A 6 -44.60 -45.98 17.83
N LYS A 7 -44.49 -46.12 19.16
CA LYS A 7 -43.28 -45.90 20.00
C LYS A 7 -42.64 -44.51 19.84
N GLY A 8 -42.61 -43.78 20.96
CA GLY A 8 -41.88 -42.52 21.12
C GLY A 8 -40.36 -42.66 21.11
N ALA A 9 -39.70 -41.51 21.17
CA ALA A 9 -38.28 -41.32 21.43
C ALA A 9 -38.18 -39.94 22.11
N GLU A 10 -38.12 -39.84 23.43
CA GLU A 10 -36.93 -40.02 24.27
C GLU A 10 -35.73 -39.19 23.78
N SER A 11 -35.62 -38.01 24.40
CA SER A 11 -34.47 -37.11 24.42
C SER A 11 -33.22 -37.86 24.86
N GLN A 12 -32.25 -38.01 23.96
CA GLN A 12 -30.92 -38.48 24.30
C GLN A 12 -29.98 -37.27 24.40
N THR A 13 -29.69 -36.88 25.64
CA THR A 13 -28.53 -36.07 26.03
C THR A 13 -27.26 -36.79 25.59
N PHE A 14 -26.46 -36.12 24.77
CA PHE A 14 -25.17 -36.60 24.27
C PHE A 14 -24.07 -36.21 25.27
N GLU A 15 -23.62 -37.15 26.10
CA GLU A 15 -22.44 -36.96 26.96
C GLU A 15 -21.14 -37.13 26.14
N PRO A 16 -20.17 -36.22 26.25
CA PRO A 16 -18.86 -36.40 25.64
C PRO A 16 -18.00 -37.38 26.45
N ARG A 17 -17.45 -38.39 25.76
CA ARG A 17 -16.54 -39.39 26.33
C ARG A 17 -15.26 -38.73 26.83
N ARG A 18 -14.90 -39.04 28.07
CA ARG A 18 -13.57 -38.78 28.67
C ARG A 18 -12.53 -39.57 27.88
N VAL A 19 -11.45 -38.91 27.46
CA VAL A 19 -10.28 -39.55 26.85
C VAL A 19 -9.24 -39.73 27.94
N ASP A 20 -8.93 -41.00 28.24
CA ASP A 20 -7.96 -41.40 29.25
C ASP A 20 -6.52 -40.99 28.89
N SER A 21 -5.82 -40.53 29.92
CA SER A 21 -4.46 -40.00 29.88
C SER A 21 -3.45 -41.12 30.12
N GLU A 22 -2.87 -41.67 29.05
CA GLU A 22 -1.77 -42.63 29.15
C GLU A 22 -0.42 -42.01 28.73
N ARG A 23 0.22 -41.47 29.76
CA ARG A 23 1.66 -41.45 30.09
C ARG A 23 2.60 -42.18 29.11
N GLY A 24 3.11 -41.47 28.10
CA GLY A 24 4.28 -41.87 27.29
C GLY A 24 5.53 -41.05 27.65
N ARG A 25 6.52 -41.69 28.29
CA ARG A 25 7.88 -41.14 28.50
C ARG A 25 8.64 -41.19 27.18
N GLY A 26 8.86 -40.01 26.57
CA GLY A 26 9.79 -39.83 25.47
C GLY A 26 10.71 -38.65 25.77
N THR A 27 11.99 -38.92 26.02
CA THR A 27 13.04 -37.90 26.12
C THR A 27 13.25 -37.25 24.74
N ARG A 28 12.49 -36.19 24.46
CA ARG A 28 12.70 -35.36 23.27
C ARG A 28 13.88 -34.43 23.54
N VAL A 29 15.04 -34.77 22.99
CA VAL A 29 16.19 -33.88 22.82
C VAL A 29 15.69 -32.59 22.18
N GLN A 30 15.74 -31.49 22.93
CA GLN A 30 15.40 -30.17 22.43
C GLN A 30 16.50 -29.73 21.46
N ARG A 31 16.33 -30.02 20.16
CA ARG A 31 17.03 -29.27 19.12
C ARG A 31 16.38 -27.88 19.10
N GLY A 32 17.02 -26.95 19.80
CA GLY A 32 16.66 -25.54 19.77
C GLY A 32 16.72 -25.04 18.33
N HIS A 33 15.55 -24.88 17.72
CA HIS A 33 15.43 -24.05 16.53
C HIS A 33 15.59 -22.61 17.01
N HIS A 34 16.80 -22.07 16.90
CA HIS A 34 17.00 -20.63 16.91
C HIS A 34 16.18 -20.07 15.75
N VAL A 35 14.95 -19.64 16.04
CA VAL A 35 14.18 -18.78 15.15
C VAL A 35 14.94 -17.47 15.13
N HIS A 36 15.86 -17.34 14.18
CA HIS A 36 16.49 -16.08 13.89
C HIS A 36 15.38 -15.21 13.30
N THR A 37 14.64 -14.53 14.18
CA THR A 37 13.75 -13.43 13.81
C THR A 37 14.66 -12.32 13.30
N GLN A 38 15.09 -12.45 12.05
CA GLN A 38 15.71 -11.34 11.35
C GLN A 38 14.65 -10.25 11.36
N ARG A 39 14.87 -9.21 12.18
CA ARG A 39 14.19 -7.93 12.03
C ARG A 39 14.56 -7.45 10.64
N VAL A 40 13.76 -7.83 9.66
CA VAL A 40 13.76 -7.19 8.35
C VAL A 40 13.49 -5.73 8.66
N VAL A 41 14.52 -4.89 8.56
CA VAL A 41 14.36 -3.44 8.59
C VAL A 41 13.39 -3.15 7.44
N GLN A 42 12.11 -2.96 7.79
CA GLN A 42 11.05 -2.74 6.82
C GLN A 42 11.36 -1.40 6.14
N ARG A 43 12.06 -1.45 5.01
CA ARG A 43 12.14 -0.30 4.12
C ARG A 43 10.71 -0.04 3.67
N GLU A 44 10.12 1.04 4.17
CA GLU A 44 8.77 1.45 3.81
C GLU A 44 8.70 1.59 2.29
N ALA A 45 7.96 0.69 1.63
CA ALA A 45 7.88 0.68 0.18
C ALA A 45 7.14 1.94 -0.29
N LYS A 46 7.83 2.83 -1.02
CA LYS A 46 7.21 4.03 -1.57
C LYS A 46 6.31 3.67 -2.77
N PRO A 47 5.12 4.30 -2.92
CA PRO A 47 4.31 4.12 -4.13
C PRO A 47 5.07 4.55 -5.38
N SER A 48 5.03 3.72 -6.43
CA SER A 48 5.59 4.00 -7.75
C SER A 48 4.48 4.04 -8.81
N PRO A 49 3.76 5.17 -8.94
CA PRO A 49 2.78 5.36 -10.00
C PRO A 49 3.46 5.58 -11.36
N ARG A 50 2.80 5.17 -12.45
CA ARG A 50 3.23 5.50 -13.81
C ARG A 50 2.47 6.75 -14.26
N GLY A 51 3.10 7.91 -14.09
CA GLY A 51 2.42 9.21 -14.25
C GLY A 51 1.37 9.42 -13.16
N GLU A 52 0.14 9.74 -13.55
CA GLU A 52 -0.98 9.98 -12.61
C GLU A 52 -1.76 8.70 -12.24
N ARG A 53 -1.50 7.59 -12.92
CA ARG A 53 -2.25 6.33 -12.74
C ARG A 53 -1.49 5.33 -11.88
N CYS A 54 -2.24 4.47 -11.20
CA CYS A 54 -1.66 3.32 -10.53
C CYS A 54 -1.13 2.32 -11.56
N ASP A 55 0.02 1.71 -11.26
CA ASP A 55 0.65 0.70 -12.11
C ASP A 55 0.65 -0.66 -11.37
N PRO A 56 0.37 -1.79 -12.05
CA PRO A 56 0.42 -3.12 -11.45
C PRO A 56 1.79 -3.53 -10.89
N SER A 57 2.88 -2.96 -11.40
CA SER A 57 4.24 -3.20 -10.90
C SER A 57 4.55 -2.44 -9.61
N CYS A 58 3.65 -1.56 -9.15
CA CYS A 58 3.83 -0.82 -7.92
C CYS A 58 3.91 -1.77 -6.70
N PRO A 59 4.89 -1.62 -5.80
CA PRO A 59 5.06 -2.52 -4.65
C PRO A 59 3.88 -2.48 -3.66
N LEU A 60 3.08 -1.41 -3.72
CA LEU A 60 1.89 -1.22 -2.92
C LEU A 60 0.60 -1.65 -3.64
N PHE A 61 0.68 -2.02 -4.92
CA PHE A 61 -0.47 -2.59 -5.63
C PHE A 61 -0.70 -4.02 -5.13
N ARG A 62 -1.96 -4.33 -4.78
CA ARG A 62 -2.35 -5.65 -4.27
C ARG A 62 -3.61 -6.12 -4.96
N CYS A 63 -3.59 -7.39 -5.36
CA CYS A 63 -4.78 -8.12 -5.78
C CYS A 63 -5.28 -8.95 -4.59
N ALA A 64 -6.56 -8.85 -4.24
CA ALA A 64 -7.14 -9.47 -3.03
C ALA A 64 -6.93 -11.00 -2.93
N LYS A 65 -6.70 -11.68 -4.07
CA LYS A 65 -6.44 -13.13 -4.15
C LYS A 65 -4.97 -13.48 -4.40
N ASN A 66 -4.06 -12.52 -4.28
CA ASN A 66 -2.65 -12.66 -4.70
C ASN A 66 -2.50 -13.23 -6.13
N ALA A 67 -3.48 -12.95 -7.00
CA ALA A 67 -3.55 -13.51 -8.34
C ALA A 67 -2.73 -12.72 -9.38
N LEU A 68 -2.13 -11.59 -8.98
CA LEU A 68 -1.31 -10.79 -9.87
C LEU A 68 0.04 -11.48 -10.10
N MET A 69 0.36 -11.75 -11.37
CA MET A 69 1.66 -12.21 -11.83
C MET A 69 2.18 -11.28 -12.90
N LEU A 70 3.43 -10.84 -12.78
CA LEU A 70 4.11 -10.11 -13.85
C LEU A 70 4.79 -11.13 -14.76
N LYS A 71 4.34 -11.23 -16.00
CA LYS A 71 4.90 -12.11 -17.03
C LYS A 71 5.68 -11.29 -18.04
N LEU A 72 6.67 -11.91 -18.68
CA LEU A 72 7.37 -11.32 -19.80
C LEU A 72 6.78 -11.92 -21.08
N GLU A 73 6.06 -11.11 -21.85
CA GLU A 73 5.46 -11.50 -23.14
C GLU A 73 6.03 -10.56 -24.21
N ASP A 74 6.58 -11.12 -25.28
CA ASP A 74 7.21 -10.38 -26.39
C ASP A 74 8.24 -9.31 -25.93
N GLY A 75 8.99 -9.63 -24.87
CA GLY A 75 9.98 -8.73 -24.28
C GLY A 75 9.39 -7.58 -23.43
N LYS A 76 8.07 -7.55 -23.22
CA LYS A 76 7.38 -6.56 -22.39
C LYS A 76 6.87 -7.20 -21.11
N VAL A 77 6.98 -6.47 -20.00
CA VAL A 77 6.40 -6.90 -18.72
C VAL A 77 4.89 -6.64 -18.75
N VAL A 78 4.09 -7.70 -18.79
CA VAL A 78 2.64 -7.67 -18.78
C VAL A 78 2.12 -8.16 -17.43
N ALA A 79 1.16 -7.44 -16.87
CA ALA A 79 0.49 -7.83 -15.65
C ALA A 79 -0.67 -8.78 -15.97
N TYR A 80 -0.60 -10.00 -15.44
CA TYR A 80 -1.55 -11.08 -15.71
C TYR A 80 -2.26 -11.54 -14.42
N CYS A 81 -3.54 -11.85 -14.51
CA CYS A 81 -4.33 -12.40 -13.41
C CYS A 81 -4.40 -13.93 -13.54
N SER A 82 -3.70 -14.66 -12.67
CA SER A 82 -3.69 -16.13 -12.67
C SER A 82 -5.04 -16.77 -12.32
N TRP A 83 -5.93 -16.02 -11.67
CA TRP A 83 -7.24 -16.54 -11.24
C TRP A 83 -8.30 -16.43 -12.32
N VAL A 84 -8.37 -15.29 -13.02
CA VAL A 84 -9.32 -15.07 -14.12
C VAL A 84 -8.78 -15.63 -15.44
N GLY A 85 -7.46 -15.58 -15.63
CA GLY A 85 -6.81 -15.98 -16.87
C GLY A 85 -6.59 -14.83 -17.86
N ASP A 86 -6.79 -13.58 -17.44
CA ASP A 86 -6.76 -12.39 -18.30
C ASP A 86 -5.70 -11.36 -17.86
N ASN A 87 -5.47 -10.37 -18.74
CA ASN A 87 -4.63 -9.22 -18.45
C ASN A 87 -5.23 -8.34 -17.34
N CYS A 88 -4.37 -7.80 -16.48
CA CYS A 88 -4.77 -6.97 -15.35
C CYS A 88 -5.28 -5.61 -15.81
N ILE A 89 -6.55 -5.31 -15.49
CA ILE A 89 -7.22 -4.03 -15.81
C ILE A 89 -7.10 -2.97 -14.69
N VAL A 90 -6.17 -3.15 -13.76
CA VAL A 90 -5.88 -2.21 -12.66
C VAL A 90 -7.16 -1.85 -11.88
N ALA A 91 -7.55 -0.57 -11.81
CA ALA A 91 -8.63 -0.06 -10.97
C ALA A 91 -10.04 -0.46 -11.42
N SER A 92 -10.21 -0.83 -12.68
CA SER A 92 -11.49 -1.39 -13.15
C SER A 92 -11.76 -2.78 -12.57
N CYS A 93 -10.74 -3.44 -11.98
CA CYS A 93 -10.90 -4.73 -11.34
C CYS A 93 -11.38 -4.56 -9.89
N GLN A 94 -12.51 -5.17 -9.55
CA GLN A 94 -13.08 -5.20 -8.20
C GLN A 94 -12.14 -5.79 -7.12
N TYR A 95 -11.15 -6.59 -7.54
CA TYR A 95 -10.17 -7.22 -6.64
C TYR A 95 -8.87 -6.42 -6.50
N SER A 96 -8.74 -5.31 -7.22
CA SER A 96 -7.57 -4.44 -7.14
C SER A 96 -7.65 -3.53 -5.91
N SER A 97 -6.52 -3.32 -5.27
CA SER A 97 -6.43 -2.46 -4.10
C SER A 97 -5.01 -1.91 -3.95
N CYS A 98 -4.87 -0.81 -3.20
CA CYS A 98 -3.57 -0.31 -2.78
C CYS A 98 -3.39 -0.52 -1.29
N ALA A 99 -2.28 -1.11 -0.88
CA ALA A 99 -1.95 -1.32 0.54
C ALA A 99 -1.92 0.01 1.33
N ALA A 100 -1.47 1.09 0.69
CA ALA A 100 -1.44 2.43 1.28
C ALA A 100 -2.70 3.28 0.95
N LYS A 101 -3.76 2.68 0.40
CA LYS A 101 -5.03 3.36 0.06
C LYS A 101 -4.89 4.60 -0.83
N ASN A 102 -3.87 4.61 -1.70
CA ASN A 102 -3.63 5.70 -2.63
C ASN A 102 -4.33 5.51 -4.00
N MET A 103 -4.99 4.38 -4.26
CA MET A 103 -5.67 4.14 -5.52
C MET A 103 -7.09 4.68 -5.47
N LEU A 104 -7.41 5.59 -6.40
CA LEU A 104 -8.77 6.10 -6.60
C LEU A 104 -9.57 5.15 -7.50
N PRO A 105 -10.92 5.14 -7.41
CA PRO A 105 -11.77 4.35 -8.28
C PRO A 105 -11.60 4.66 -9.77
N ASP A 106 -11.20 5.89 -10.12
CA ASP A 106 -10.86 6.30 -11.50
C ASP A 106 -9.55 5.64 -12.03
N GLY A 107 -8.79 4.96 -11.17
CA GLY A 107 -7.46 4.43 -11.45
C GLY A 107 -6.30 5.41 -11.31
N ARG A 108 -6.57 6.61 -10.80
CA ARG A 108 -5.55 7.59 -10.44
C ARG A 108 -4.89 7.25 -9.10
N CYS A 109 -3.64 7.69 -8.94
CA CYS A 109 -2.89 7.54 -7.70
C CYS A 109 -2.87 8.86 -6.91
N LEU A 110 -3.45 8.87 -5.71
CA LEU A 110 -3.50 10.01 -4.80
C LEU A 110 -2.10 10.54 -4.46
N HIS A 111 -1.10 9.66 -4.37
CA HIS A 111 0.28 10.06 -4.13
C HIS A 111 0.85 10.87 -5.30
N ALA A 112 0.52 10.48 -6.55
CA ALA A 112 0.95 11.23 -7.73
C ALA A 112 0.29 12.61 -7.79
N LEU A 113 -1.01 12.68 -7.49
CA LEU A 113 -1.78 13.92 -7.49
C LEU A 113 -1.25 14.92 -6.46
N ARG A 114 -1.03 14.48 -5.22
CA ARG A 114 -0.45 15.32 -4.16
C ARG A 114 0.97 15.79 -4.47
N GLY A 115 1.75 14.98 -5.17
CA GLY A 115 3.09 15.36 -5.62
C GLY A 115 3.08 16.46 -6.68
N ARG A 116 2.03 16.52 -7.50
CA ARG A 116 1.85 17.55 -8.53
C ARG A 116 1.44 18.91 -7.95
N GLU A 117 0.59 18.90 -6.93
CA GLU A 117 0.11 20.12 -6.25
C GLU A 117 1.21 20.79 -5.42
N ARG A 118 2.16 20.00 -4.89
CA ARG A 118 3.26 20.50 -4.06
C ARG A 118 4.48 20.92 -4.89
N LYS A 119 4.30 21.83 -5.85
CA LYS A 119 5.48 22.54 -6.38
C LYS A 119 6.00 23.46 -5.27
N PRO A 120 7.28 23.38 -4.88
CA PRO A 120 7.83 24.21 -3.80
C PRO A 120 7.80 25.71 -4.10
N SER A 121 7.57 26.11 -5.35
CA SER A 121 7.33 27.51 -5.72
C SER A 121 5.97 28.04 -5.30
N ASP A 122 4.98 27.17 -5.06
CA ASP A 122 3.58 27.54 -4.81
C ASP A 122 3.19 27.43 -3.32
N SER A 123 4.13 27.15 -2.41
CA SER A 123 3.82 27.25 -0.99
C SER A 123 3.84 28.73 -0.57
N PHE A 124 2.76 29.17 0.07
CA PHE A 124 2.64 30.50 0.67
C PHE A 124 3.84 30.86 1.56
N GLU A 125 4.37 29.89 2.30
CA GLU A 125 5.56 30.06 3.13
C GLU A 125 6.82 30.39 2.32
N ALA A 126 7.02 29.73 1.16
CA ALA A 126 8.18 29.97 0.31
C ALA A 126 8.08 31.33 -0.43
N GLU A 127 6.87 31.82 -0.67
CA GLU A 127 6.65 33.15 -1.24
C GLU A 127 7.01 34.24 -0.23
N ILE A 128 6.56 34.11 1.02
CA ILE A 128 6.92 35.03 2.12
C ILE A 128 8.44 35.04 2.36
N GLU A 129 9.09 33.87 2.35
CA GLU A 129 10.53 33.78 2.57
C GLU A 129 11.31 34.50 1.47
N LYS A 130 10.91 34.35 0.20
CA LYS A 130 11.50 35.08 -0.93
C LYS A 130 11.29 36.58 -0.80
N GLU A 131 10.10 37.05 -0.43
CA GLU A 131 9.86 38.49 -0.22
C GLU A 131 10.75 39.06 0.89
N LEU A 132 10.87 38.34 2.01
CA LEU A 132 11.72 38.76 3.12
C LEU A 132 13.20 38.80 2.73
N GLU A 133 13.66 37.81 1.97
CA GLU A 133 15.03 37.72 1.48
C GLU A 133 15.33 38.84 0.47
N MET A 134 14.41 39.12 -0.46
CA MET A 134 14.49 40.26 -1.37
C MET A 134 14.53 41.59 -0.61
N ALA A 135 13.68 41.78 0.41
CA ALA A 135 13.67 42.97 1.23
C ALA A 135 15.00 43.16 2.00
N ARG A 136 15.57 42.06 2.52
CA ARG A 136 16.87 42.07 3.18
C ARG A 136 18.00 42.44 2.23
N ILE A 137 18.02 41.86 1.02
CA ILE A 137 19.00 42.15 -0.03
C ILE A 137 18.87 43.61 -0.48
N LYS A 138 17.64 44.11 -0.71
CA LYS A 138 17.36 45.50 -1.05
C LYS A 138 17.87 46.47 0.03
N GLY A 139 17.67 46.14 1.31
CA GLY A 139 18.18 46.94 2.42
C GLY A 139 19.71 46.96 2.51
N ILE A 140 20.40 45.89 2.09
CA ILE A 140 21.87 45.85 2.03
C ILE A 140 22.37 46.69 0.83
N LEU A 141 21.78 46.51 -0.34
CA LEU A 141 22.11 47.26 -1.56
C LEU A 141 21.92 48.78 -1.37
N ALA A 142 20.80 49.18 -0.75
CA ALA A 142 20.51 50.57 -0.44
C ALA A 142 21.55 51.18 0.53
N ARG A 143 21.92 50.46 1.60
CA ARG A 143 22.96 50.90 2.56
C ARG A 143 24.35 51.02 1.93
N ARG A 144 24.62 50.23 0.89
CA ARG A 144 25.92 50.19 0.20
C ARG A 144 25.98 51.14 -1.00
N GLY A 145 24.94 51.94 -1.23
CA GLY A 145 24.89 53.02 -2.22
C GLY A 145 24.44 52.61 -3.64
N PHE A 146 24.09 51.34 -3.86
CA PHE A 146 23.74 50.80 -5.19
C PHE A 146 22.23 50.88 -5.52
N GLY A 147 21.45 51.66 -4.77
CA GLY A 147 19.99 51.56 -4.73
C GLY A 147 19.19 52.47 -5.68
N LYS A 148 19.80 53.13 -6.67
CA LYS A 148 19.11 54.18 -7.46
C LYS A 148 18.81 53.86 -8.93
N ASP A 149 19.26 52.73 -9.48
CA ASP A 149 19.24 52.55 -10.95
C ASP A 149 18.47 51.31 -11.48
N LEU A 150 17.59 50.68 -10.67
CA LEU A 150 16.91 49.42 -11.05
C LEU A 150 15.45 49.57 -11.55
N GLU A 151 15.02 50.78 -11.92
CA GLU A 151 13.65 51.06 -12.40
C GLU A 151 13.53 51.35 -13.92
N SER A 152 14.61 51.20 -14.71
CA SER A 152 14.62 51.63 -16.13
C SER A 152 14.63 50.52 -17.20
N GLU A 153 14.50 49.23 -16.88
CA GLU A 153 14.48 48.15 -17.91
C GLU A 153 13.34 47.15 -17.74
N ILE A 154 12.14 47.63 -17.37
CA ILE A 154 10.90 46.87 -17.58
C ILE A 154 9.80 47.85 -18.07
N TYR A 155 9.86 48.23 -19.34
CA TYR A 155 8.70 48.69 -20.12
C TYR A 155 8.83 48.24 -21.57
#